data_AF-A0A1S3QNM0-F1
#
_entry.id   AF-A0A1S3QNM0-F1
#
_cell.length_a   1.000
_cell.length_b   1.000
_cell.length_c   1.000
_cell.angle_alpha   90.00
_cell.angle_beta   90.00
_cell.angle_gamma   90.00
#
_symmetry.space_group_name_H-M   'P 1'
#
loop_
_entity.id
_entity.type
_entity.pdbx_description
1 polymer ?
#
loop_
_entity_poly.entity_id
_entity_poly.type
_entity_poly.pdbx_seq_one_letter_code
_entity_poly.pdbx_strand_id
1 'polypeptide(L)'
;KNTPTCRSCVGKDCQNNILENIIRDKKLTSGYFSLEPFFSIKPKGKCSHGGLSDQTSRQEPTGGINKDSLESSHGNWHTAAAEVAVAATSQLLEDIRGAAGDTDFLRMMGISKNGSRVLCFVIDTTGSMSDDIAAVRETTSLIIDSKRGTPDEPSAYILVPFNDPDFGPLMRTTDPDVFKAQINALSADGGGDFPEMSLSGLQVALTGAPPSSEIFLFTDAPAKDLNLMGTVIALIERTKSVVSFFLTGSLGLRRRRASDQGQGQVQHSRMVESDSQLYMELSQASGGQAIQVTKTELPKATSIIVESSSSSLVTLTPIVNIRVTLGPQCEGWDKRVLISHNSLHKCGTILNKVSALVQ
;
A
#
# COMPACT_ATOMS: atom_id res chain seq x y z
N LYS A 1 12.49 -37.65 8.60
CA LYS A 1 13.67 -36.78 8.86
C LYS A 1 14.99 -37.39 8.35
N ASN A 2 15.24 -38.69 8.54
CA ASN A 2 16.52 -39.34 8.19
C ASN A 2 16.66 -39.83 6.74
N THR A 3 15.68 -39.57 5.86
CA THR A 3 15.76 -39.96 4.45
C THR A 3 16.80 -39.09 3.73
N PRO A 4 17.86 -39.65 3.16
CA PRO A 4 18.77 -38.90 2.29
C PRO A 4 18.00 -38.33 1.11
N THR A 5 18.35 -37.11 0.69
CA THR A 5 17.71 -36.42 -0.43
C THR A 5 18.66 -36.04 -1.56
N CYS A 6 19.96 -35.93 -1.27
CA CYS A 6 20.96 -35.60 -2.27
C CYS A 6 22.20 -36.50 -2.22
N ARG A 7 22.87 -36.57 -3.36
CA ARG A 7 24.27 -36.96 -3.56
C ARG A 7 25.09 -35.71 -3.92
N SER A 8 26.41 -35.81 -3.86
CA SER A 8 27.30 -34.69 -4.21
C SER A 8 27.19 -34.36 -5.69
N CYS A 9 27.27 -33.07 -6.02
CA CYS A 9 27.23 -32.62 -7.40
C CYS A 9 28.43 -33.09 -8.21
N VAL A 10 28.18 -33.37 -9.49
CA VAL A 10 29.22 -33.60 -10.48
C VAL A 10 29.21 -32.44 -11.46
N GLY A 11 30.34 -31.73 -11.58
CA GLY A 11 30.44 -30.52 -12.40
C GLY A 11 29.72 -29.30 -11.79
N LYS A 12 29.63 -28.21 -12.56
CA LYS A 12 29.02 -26.94 -12.11
C LYS A 12 27.48 -26.99 -12.14
N ASP A 13 26.90 -27.76 -13.05
CA ASP A 13 25.45 -27.77 -13.30
C ASP A 13 24.67 -28.70 -12.35
N CYS A 14 25.38 -29.45 -11.48
CA CYS A 14 24.77 -30.27 -10.42
C CYS A 14 23.69 -31.27 -10.90
N GLN A 15 23.74 -31.69 -12.18
CA GLN A 15 22.75 -32.61 -12.73
C GLN A 15 22.71 -33.93 -11.95
N ASN A 16 21.50 -34.42 -11.68
CA ASN A 16 21.23 -35.68 -10.97
C ASN A 16 21.74 -35.73 -9.51
N ASN A 17 21.96 -34.58 -8.87
CA ASN A 17 22.33 -34.56 -7.45
C ASN A 17 21.16 -34.88 -6.51
N ILE A 18 19.91 -34.72 -6.95
CA ILE A 18 18.72 -35.16 -6.20
C ILE A 18 18.52 -36.67 -6.42
N LEU A 19 18.31 -37.43 -5.35
CA LEU A 19 18.15 -38.88 -5.43
C LEU A 19 16.85 -39.28 -6.14
N GLU A 20 16.90 -40.36 -6.91
CA GLU A 20 15.83 -40.78 -7.82
C GLU A 20 14.56 -41.19 -7.05
N ASN A 21 14.72 -41.75 -5.85
CA ASN A 21 13.59 -42.06 -4.98
C ASN A 21 12.86 -40.80 -4.49
N ILE A 22 13.56 -39.68 -4.29
CA ILE A 22 12.93 -38.41 -3.93
C ILE A 22 12.12 -37.87 -5.10
N ILE A 23 12.68 -37.92 -6.31
CA ILE A 23 11.98 -37.48 -7.54
C ILE A 23 10.78 -38.38 -7.81
N ARG A 24 10.96 -39.71 -7.80
CA ARG A 24 9.91 -40.69 -8.09
C ARG A 24 8.77 -40.64 -7.08
N ASP A 25 9.11 -40.55 -5.79
CA ASP A 25 8.11 -40.50 -4.72
C ASP A 25 7.53 -39.08 -4.55
N LYS A 26 7.97 -38.11 -5.36
CA LYS A 26 7.53 -36.70 -5.34
C LYS A 26 7.69 -36.05 -3.96
N LYS A 27 8.78 -36.37 -3.27
CA LYS A 27 9.07 -35.82 -1.94
C LYS A 27 9.76 -34.47 -2.10
N LEU A 28 9.23 -33.48 -1.38
CA LEU A 28 9.85 -32.15 -1.30
C LEU A 28 11.23 -32.25 -0.62
N THR A 29 12.24 -31.64 -1.23
CA THR A 29 13.54 -31.39 -0.59
C THR A 29 13.91 -29.92 -0.78
N SER A 30 14.34 -29.28 0.29
CA SER A 30 14.92 -27.94 0.27
C SER A 30 16.43 -28.02 0.49
N GLY A 31 17.12 -26.94 0.12
CA GLY A 31 18.53 -26.78 0.36
C GLY A 31 18.77 -26.14 1.72
N TYR A 32 19.67 -26.70 2.52
CA TYR A 32 20.20 -26.04 3.71
C TYR A 32 21.08 -24.86 3.29
N PHE A 33 21.04 -23.77 4.03
CA PHE A 33 21.81 -22.56 3.72
C PHE A 33 22.47 -22.02 4.98
N SER A 34 23.71 -21.57 4.88
CA SER A 34 24.35 -20.76 5.92
C SER A 34 25.52 -19.95 5.40
N LEU A 35 25.64 -18.74 5.94
CA LEU A 35 26.77 -17.85 5.73
C LEU A 35 27.95 -18.20 6.64
N GLU A 36 27.66 -18.80 7.81
CA GLU A 36 28.64 -19.08 8.84
C GLU A 36 29.11 -20.54 8.81
N PRO A 37 30.43 -20.80 8.67
CA PRO A 37 30.96 -22.15 8.53
C PRO A 37 30.95 -22.97 9.84
N PHE A 38 30.94 -22.33 11.02
CA PHE A 38 31.07 -23.00 12.32
C PHE A 38 29.74 -23.41 12.97
N PHE A 39 28.64 -22.77 12.60
CA PHE A 39 27.31 -23.04 13.17
C PHE A 39 26.38 -23.79 12.22
N SER A 40 26.82 -24.07 11.00
CA SER A 40 25.96 -24.68 10.00
C SER A 40 26.03 -26.19 10.01
N ILE A 41 25.00 -26.82 10.56
CA ILE A 41 24.84 -28.27 10.55
C ILE A 41 23.88 -28.64 9.43
N LYS A 42 24.43 -28.95 8.26
CA LYS A 42 23.66 -29.66 7.23
C LYS A 42 23.57 -31.14 7.63
N PRO A 43 22.38 -31.71 7.84
CA PRO A 43 22.26 -33.12 8.19
C PRO A 43 22.78 -34.02 7.06
N LYS A 44 23.36 -35.17 7.43
CA LYS A 44 23.93 -36.12 6.48
C LYS A 44 22.91 -36.52 5.41
N GLY A 45 23.33 -36.46 4.15
CA GLY A 45 22.52 -36.82 2.99
C GLY A 45 21.50 -35.74 2.57
N LYS A 46 21.50 -34.55 3.17
CA LYS A 46 20.62 -33.44 2.76
C LYS A 46 21.28 -32.54 1.73
N CYS A 47 20.43 -31.98 0.87
CA CYS A 47 20.85 -31.01 -0.13
C CYS A 47 21.25 -29.68 0.52
N SER A 48 22.27 -29.04 -0.02
CA SER A 48 22.51 -27.61 0.24
C SER A 48 21.71 -26.76 -0.73
N HIS A 49 21.53 -25.50 -0.39
CA HIS A 49 20.98 -24.52 -1.31
C HIS A 49 21.96 -24.35 -2.47
N GLY A 50 23.24 -24.10 -2.17
CA GLY A 50 24.26 -23.76 -3.16
C GLY A 50 24.39 -22.26 -3.38
N GLY A 51 25.30 -21.88 -4.27
CA GLY A 51 25.73 -20.50 -4.50
C GLY A 51 26.99 -20.14 -3.70
N LEU A 52 27.61 -19.02 -4.08
CA LEU A 52 28.93 -18.61 -3.56
C LEU A 52 28.93 -18.36 -2.04
N SER A 53 27.81 -17.87 -1.51
CA SER A 53 27.67 -17.50 -0.10
C SER A 53 27.22 -18.66 0.80
N ASP A 54 26.81 -19.81 0.24
CA ASP A 54 26.33 -20.95 1.03
C ASP A 54 27.49 -21.85 1.46
N GLN A 55 27.92 -21.74 2.71
CA GLN A 55 28.98 -22.57 3.28
C GLN A 55 28.58 -24.04 3.41
N THR A 56 27.29 -24.36 3.49
CA THR A 56 26.86 -25.77 3.59
C THR A 56 27.13 -26.54 2.32
N SER A 57 27.25 -25.85 1.17
CA SER A 57 27.56 -26.45 -0.13
C SER A 57 28.92 -27.15 -0.16
N ARG A 58 29.81 -26.82 0.79
CA ARG A 58 31.13 -27.44 0.97
C ARG A 58 31.10 -28.69 1.85
N GLN A 59 29.99 -28.95 2.54
CA GLN A 59 29.80 -30.14 3.35
C GLN A 59 29.20 -31.27 2.51
N GLU A 60 29.51 -32.52 2.81
CA GLU A 60 28.95 -33.66 2.07
C GLU A 60 27.45 -33.88 2.41
N PRO A 61 26.56 -34.09 1.40
CA PRO A 61 26.81 -34.07 -0.04
C PRO A 61 27.05 -32.66 -0.60
N THR A 62 28.12 -32.47 -1.37
CA THR A 62 28.60 -31.15 -1.84
C THR A 62 27.81 -30.57 -3.03
N GLY A 63 27.88 -29.25 -3.23
CA GLY A 63 27.16 -28.50 -4.26
C GLY A 63 25.80 -27.99 -3.78
N GLY A 64 24.78 -27.91 -4.64
CA GLY A 64 23.48 -27.34 -4.27
C GLY A 64 22.34 -27.58 -5.27
N ILE A 65 21.15 -27.07 -4.95
CA ILE A 65 19.92 -27.16 -5.76
C ILE A 65 19.34 -25.78 -6.13
N ASN A 66 20.16 -24.73 -6.05
CA ASN A 66 19.80 -23.34 -6.34
C ASN A 66 19.43 -23.14 -7.82
N LYS A 67 18.25 -22.60 -8.09
CA LYS A 67 17.76 -22.31 -9.45
C LYS A 67 17.41 -20.84 -9.64
N ASP A 68 17.91 -19.97 -8.76
CA ASP A 68 17.51 -18.58 -8.68
C ASP A 68 18.14 -17.73 -9.79
N SER A 69 19.20 -18.22 -10.44
CA SER A 69 19.82 -17.59 -11.60
C SER A 69 20.37 -18.60 -12.59
N LEU A 70 20.62 -18.18 -13.83
CA LEU A 70 21.20 -19.03 -14.89
C LEU A 70 22.59 -19.58 -14.54
N GLU A 71 23.36 -18.86 -13.73
CA GLU A 71 24.73 -19.22 -13.33
C GLU A 71 24.79 -20.04 -12.02
N SER A 72 23.63 -20.33 -11.41
CA SER A 72 23.56 -21.08 -10.16
C SER A 72 23.61 -22.60 -10.38
N SER A 73 23.83 -23.36 -9.31
CA SER A 73 23.84 -24.83 -9.35
C SER A 73 22.43 -25.39 -9.60
N HIS A 74 22.10 -25.80 -10.84
CA HIS A 74 20.74 -25.99 -11.40
C HIS A 74 20.15 -24.76 -12.12
N GLY A 75 20.99 -23.80 -12.51
CA GLY A 75 20.55 -22.62 -13.27
C GLY A 75 19.96 -22.93 -14.64
N ASN A 76 20.28 -24.08 -15.22
CA ASN A 76 19.62 -24.60 -16.43
C ASN A 76 18.10 -24.85 -16.23
N TRP A 77 17.64 -24.95 -14.98
CA TRP A 77 16.22 -25.06 -14.63
C TRP A 77 15.58 -23.73 -14.21
N HIS A 78 16.33 -22.63 -14.23
CA HIS A 78 15.85 -21.33 -13.77
C HIS A 78 14.54 -20.93 -14.43
N THR A 79 14.49 -20.92 -15.77
CA THR A 79 13.30 -20.54 -16.54
C THR A 79 12.10 -21.42 -16.21
N ALA A 80 12.26 -22.74 -16.25
CA ALA A 80 11.19 -23.68 -15.95
C ALA A 80 10.69 -23.54 -14.50
N ALA A 81 11.60 -23.30 -13.56
CA ALA A 81 11.25 -23.08 -12.16
C ALA A 81 10.50 -21.76 -11.94
N ALA A 82 10.93 -20.68 -12.60
CA ALA A 82 10.26 -19.39 -12.56
C ALA A 82 8.84 -19.48 -13.16
N GLU A 83 8.68 -20.12 -14.32
CA GLU A 83 7.38 -20.32 -14.96
C GLU A 83 6.40 -21.09 -14.06
N VAL A 84 6.87 -22.18 -13.43
CA VAL A 84 6.03 -22.95 -12.49
C VAL A 84 5.68 -22.15 -11.25
N ALA A 85 6.62 -21.36 -10.70
CA ALA A 85 6.34 -20.50 -9.56
C ALA A 85 5.30 -19.42 -9.89
N VAL A 86 5.38 -18.81 -11.08
CA VAL A 86 4.39 -17.86 -11.59
C VAL A 86 3.03 -18.52 -11.76
N ALA A 87 2.97 -19.70 -12.38
CA ALA A 87 1.72 -20.43 -12.60
C ALA A 87 1.05 -20.82 -11.27
N ALA A 88 1.82 -21.30 -10.29
CA ALA A 88 1.29 -21.69 -8.99
C ALA A 88 0.82 -20.49 -8.16
N THR A 89 1.55 -19.37 -8.22
CA THR A 89 1.13 -18.12 -7.56
C THR A 89 -0.15 -17.59 -8.19
N SER A 90 -0.25 -17.61 -9.52
CA SER A 90 -1.46 -17.21 -10.25
C SER A 90 -2.65 -18.08 -9.86
N GLN A 91 -2.47 -19.40 -9.81
CA GLN A 91 -3.51 -20.33 -9.38
C GLN A 91 -3.96 -20.08 -7.94
N LEU A 92 -3.03 -19.84 -7.01
CA LEU A 92 -3.36 -19.52 -5.62
C LEU A 92 -4.20 -18.24 -5.53
N LEU A 93 -3.85 -17.21 -6.30
CA LEU A 93 -4.63 -15.97 -6.33
C LEU A 93 -6.02 -16.18 -6.91
N GLU A 94 -6.16 -16.98 -7.98
CA GLU A 94 -7.47 -17.36 -8.53
C GLU A 94 -8.30 -18.21 -7.55
N ASP A 95 -7.68 -19.12 -6.80
CA ASP A 95 -8.36 -19.91 -5.77
C ASP A 95 -8.86 -19.02 -4.62
N ILE A 96 -8.04 -18.07 -4.16
CA ILE A 96 -8.44 -17.08 -3.15
C ILE A 96 -9.57 -16.20 -3.69
N ARG A 97 -9.47 -15.73 -4.94
CA ARG A 97 -10.51 -14.95 -5.61
C ARG A 97 -11.82 -15.74 -5.71
N GLY A 98 -11.76 -17.00 -6.13
CA GLY A 98 -12.92 -17.87 -6.24
C GLY A 98 -13.58 -18.18 -4.89
N ALA A 99 -12.79 -18.30 -3.81
CA ALA A 99 -13.30 -18.55 -2.47
C ALA A 99 -13.86 -17.30 -1.77
N ALA A 100 -13.21 -16.14 -1.94
CA ALA A 100 -13.61 -14.87 -1.32
C ALA A 100 -14.68 -14.12 -2.12
N GLY A 101 -14.76 -14.34 -3.43
CA GLY A 101 -15.52 -13.52 -4.35
C GLY A 101 -14.76 -12.28 -4.83
N ASP A 102 -15.12 -11.80 -6.02
CA ASP A 102 -14.38 -10.73 -6.72
C ASP A 102 -14.24 -9.44 -5.89
N THR A 103 -15.31 -9.01 -5.23
CA THR A 103 -15.32 -7.77 -4.43
C THR A 103 -14.35 -7.85 -3.25
N ASP A 104 -14.40 -8.95 -2.50
CA ASP A 104 -13.59 -9.13 -1.31
C ASP A 104 -12.12 -9.39 -1.66
N PHE A 105 -11.87 -10.09 -2.76
CA PHE A 105 -10.53 -10.25 -3.33
C PHE A 105 -9.93 -8.92 -3.77
N LEU A 106 -10.67 -8.10 -4.52
CA LEU A 106 -10.19 -6.78 -4.93
C LEU A 106 -9.95 -5.86 -3.73
N ARG A 107 -10.77 -5.98 -2.68
CA ARG A 107 -10.56 -5.26 -1.41
C ARG A 107 -9.29 -5.73 -0.71
N MET A 108 -9.04 -7.04 -0.63
CA MET A 108 -7.81 -7.62 -0.08
C MET A 108 -6.56 -7.16 -0.85
N MET A 109 -6.66 -7.07 -2.18
CA MET A 109 -5.57 -6.62 -3.03
C MET A 109 -5.35 -5.09 -3.00
N GLY A 110 -6.24 -4.34 -2.33
CA GLY A 110 -6.18 -2.87 -2.31
C GLY A 110 -6.54 -2.21 -3.64
N ILE A 111 -7.23 -2.95 -4.54
CA ILE A 111 -7.58 -2.52 -5.91
C ILE A 111 -9.09 -2.25 -6.02
N SER A 112 -9.90 -2.53 -4.99
CA SER A 112 -11.36 -2.38 -5.09
C SER A 112 -11.77 -0.94 -5.39
N LYS A 113 -12.51 -0.81 -6.50
CA LYS A 113 -13.15 0.44 -6.94
C LYS A 113 -14.38 0.80 -6.12
N ASN A 114 -15.06 -0.18 -5.52
CA ASN A 114 -16.30 0.07 -4.77
C ASN A 114 -16.20 -0.46 -3.32
N GLY A 115 -16.53 0.40 -2.35
CA GLY A 115 -17.10 -0.05 -1.07
C GLY A 115 -16.20 -0.14 0.16
N SER A 116 -14.91 0.24 0.12
CA SER A 116 -14.08 0.30 1.35
C SER A 116 -13.38 1.64 1.59
N ARG A 117 -13.36 2.54 0.61
CA ARG A 117 -12.77 3.86 0.79
C ARG A 117 -13.82 4.74 1.47
N VAL A 118 -13.40 5.37 2.56
CA VAL A 118 -14.15 6.39 3.28
C VAL A 118 -13.47 7.72 3.01
N LEU A 119 -14.28 8.76 2.86
CA LEU A 119 -13.82 10.13 2.71
C LEU A 119 -13.81 10.77 4.09
N CYS A 120 -12.63 11.11 4.60
CA CYS A 120 -12.47 11.70 5.92
C CYS A 120 -12.00 13.15 5.82
N PHE A 121 -12.64 14.03 6.59
CA PHE A 121 -12.29 15.44 6.68
C PHE A 121 -11.89 15.76 8.12
N VAL A 122 -10.69 16.28 8.29
CA VAL A 122 -10.14 16.74 9.56
C VAL A 122 -10.01 18.26 9.46
N ILE A 123 -10.83 19.00 10.19
CA ILE A 123 -11.02 20.43 9.93
C ILE A 123 -10.70 21.21 11.20
N ASP A 124 -9.78 22.16 11.07
CA ASP A 124 -9.54 23.18 12.09
C ASP A 124 -10.77 24.09 12.21
N THR A 125 -11.26 24.26 13.44
CA THR A 125 -12.44 25.04 13.82
C THR A 125 -12.09 26.23 14.73
N THR A 126 -10.82 26.61 14.80
CA THR A 126 -10.36 27.75 15.60
C THR A 126 -10.82 29.08 15.02
N GLY A 127 -10.77 30.14 15.83
CA GLY A 127 -11.20 31.47 15.38
C GLY A 127 -10.40 32.03 14.19
N SER A 128 -9.15 31.61 13.99
CA SER A 128 -8.32 32.04 12.86
C SER A 128 -8.85 31.52 11.53
N MET A 129 -9.45 30.32 11.52
CA MET A 129 -10.13 29.73 10.36
C MET A 129 -11.44 30.44 9.97
N SER A 130 -11.87 31.49 10.67
CA SER A 130 -13.18 32.13 10.45
C SER A 130 -13.37 32.72 9.05
N ASP A 131 -12.30 33.17 8.40
CA ASP A 131 -12.36 33.56 7.00
C ASP A 131 -12.21 32.35 6.07
N ASP A 132 -11.46 31.31 6.42
CA ASP A 132 -11.24 30.12 5.57
C ASP A 132 -12.38 29.08 5.59
N ILE A 133 -13.16 28.99 6.67
CA ILE A 133 -14.15 27.92 6.90
C ILE A 133 -15.20 27.85 5.77
N ALA A 134 -15.58 28.99 5.19
CA ALA A 134 -16.49 29.04 4.05
C ALA A 134 -15.89 28.35 2.81
N ALA A 135 -14.60 28.59 2.54
CA ALA A 135 -13.89 27.95 1.42
C ALA A 135 -13.69 26.45 1.69
N VAL A 136 -13.44 26.05 2.93
CA VAL A 136 -13.36 24.63 3.33
C VAL A 136 -14.70 23.92 3.08
N ARG A 137 -15.83 24.53 3.45
CA ARG A 137 -17.18 23.98 3.20
C ARG A 137 -17.48 23.81 1.71
N GLU A 138 -17.16 24.82 0.90
CA GLU A 138 -17.33 24.77 -0.56
C GLU A 138 -16.47 23.67 -1.16
N THR A 139 -15.20 23.62 -0.79
CA THR A 139 -14.22 22.63 -1.24
C THR A 139 -14.64 21.21 -0.89
N THR A 140 -15.08 20.99 0.35
CA THR A 140 -15.59 19.69 0.80
C THR A 140 -16.80 19.25 -0.02
N SER A 141 -17.73 20.18 -0.28
CA SER A 141 -18.91 19.90 -1.09
C SER A 141 -18.54 19.52 -2.53
N LEU A 142 -17.57 20.21 -3.14
CA LEU A 142 -17.05 19.90 -4.48
C LEU A 142 -16.45 18.49 -4.55
N ILE A 143 -15.64 18.08 -3.55
CA ILE A 143 -15.07 16.73 -3.51
C ILE A 143 -16.18 15.68 -3.45
N ILE A 144 -17.17 15.87 -2.57
CA ILE A 144 -18.29 14.94 -2.42
C ILE A 144 -19.09 14.83 -3.71
N ASP A 145 -19.43 15.97 -4.33
CA ASP A 145 -20.21 16.00 -5.57
C ASP A 145 -19.47 15.42 -6.76
N SER A 146 -18.14 15.57 -6.82
CA SER A 146 -17.32 14.95 -7.87
C SER A 146 -17.32 13.42 -7.82
N LYS A 147 -17.53 12.84 -6.63
CA LYS A 147 -17.51 11.39 -6.41
C LYS A 147 -18.92 10.77 -6.42
N ARG A 148 -19.95 11.54 -6.04
CA ARG A 148 -21.35 11.10 -5.95
C ARG A 148 -21.84 10.50 -7.28
N GLY A 149 -22.40 9.29 -7.24
CA GLY A 149 -22.92 8.60 -8.42
C GLY A 149 -21.86 8.09 -9.40
N THR A 150 -20.57 8.18 -9.05
CA THR A 150 -19.46 7.61 -9.82
C THR A 150 -18.98 6.30 -9.17
N PRO A 151 -18.16 5.47 -9.85
CA PRO A 151 -17.52 4.33 -9.22
C PRO A 151 -16.68 4.68 -7.99
N ASP A 152 -16.21 5.93 -7.88
CA ASP A 152 -15.39 6.42 -6.77
C ASP A 152 -16.24 6.95 -5.59
N GLU A 153 -17.56 6.75 -5.60
CA GLU A 153 -18.44 7.16 -4.50
C GLU A 153 -18.04 6.46 -3.18
N PRO A 154 -17.72 7.22 -2.12
CA PRO A 154 -17.23 6.65 -0.88
C PRO A 154 -18.34 5.89 -0.12
N SER A 155 -17.94 4.84 0.58
CA SER A 155 -18.86 4.00 1.37
C SER A 155 -19.40 4.66 2.64
N ALA A 156 -18.68 5.67 3.14
CA ALA A 156 -19.10 6.55 4.23
C ALA A 156 -18.27 7.83 4.19
N TYR A 157 -18.73 8.82 4.95
CA TYR A 157 -18.07 10.09 5.19
C TYR A 157 -17.77 10.22 6.69
N ILE A 158 -16.57 10.70 7.01
CA ILE A 158 -16.14 10.97 8.38
C ILE A 158 -15.72 12.43 8.51
N LEU A 159 -16.15 13.08 9.59
CA LEU A 159 -15.74 14.43 9.95
C LEU A 159 -15.14 14.41 11.36
N VAL A 160 -13.95 14.98 11.50
CA VAL A 160 -13.29 15.21 12.77
C VAL A 160 -12.94 16.70 12.87
N PRO A 161 -13.77 17.53 13.52
CA PRO A 161 -13.36 18.89 13.83
C PRO A 161 -12.25 18.85 14.88
N PHE A 162 -11.31 19.79 14.84
CA PHE A 162 -10.37 20.00 15.92
C PHE A 162 -10.20 21.49 16.22
N ASN A 163 -9.77 21.78 17.43
CA ASN A 163 -9.56 23.11 17.98
C ASN A 163 -8.43 23.02 19.03
N ASP A 164 -8.25 24.06 19.83
CA ASP A 164 -7.38 24.06 20.99
C ASP A 164 -8.14 24.58 22.23
N PRO A 165 -8.23 23.78 23.31
CA PRO A 165 -7.58 22.48 23.56
C PRO A 165 -8.36 21.24 23.08
N ASP A 166 -9.55 21.41 22.52
CA ASP A 166 -10.48 20.32 22.23
C ASP A 166 -10.34 19.76 20.81
N PHE A 167 -10.53 18.46 20.63
CA PHE A 167 -10.56 17.82 19.31
C PHE A 167 -11.59 16.69 19.24
N GLY A 168 -12.19 16.52 18.06
CA GLY A 168 -13.37 15.68 17.86
C GLY A 168 -14.66 16.34 18.36
N PRO A 169 -15.75 15.57 18.51
CA PRO A 169 -15.85 14.13 18.32
C PRO A 169 -15.81 13.70 16.84
N LEU A 170 -15.48 12.43 16.60
CA LEU A 170 -15.62 11.82 15.28
C LEU A 170 -17.10 11.65 14.93
N MET A 171 -17.51 12.22 13.81
CA MET A 171 -18.84 12.04 13.22
C MET A 171 -18.73 11.17 11.98
N ARG A 172 -19.69 10.25 11.79
CA ARG A 172 -19.74 9.34 10.64
C ARG A 172 -21.16 9.25 10.09
N THR A 173 -21.28 9.29 8.77
CA THR A 173 -22.56 9.08 8.07
C THR A 173 -22.30 8.42 6.71
N THR A 174 -23.30 7.73 6.16
CA THR A 174 -23.29 7.22 4.79
C THR A 174 -24.05 8.13 3.83
N ASP A 175 -24.76 9.13 4.36
CA ASP A 175 -25.56 10.06 3.57
C ASP A 175 -24.76 11.35 3.28
N PRO A 176 -24.49 11.67 2.00
CA PRO A 176 -23.71 12.85 1.62
C PRO A 176 -24.42 14.16 1.98
N ASP A 177 -25.74 14.21 1.96
CA ASP A 177 -26.51 15.43 2.22
C ASP A 177 -26.53 15.72 3.74
N VAL A 178 -26.62 14.67 4.57
CA VAL A 178 -26.40 14.78 6.02
C VAL A 178 -24.97 15.25 6.32
N PHE A 179 -23.97 14.69 5.63
CA PHE A 179 -22.58 15.09 5.83
C PHE A 179 -22.35 16.56 5.50
N LYS A 180 -22.87 17.03 4.37
CA LYS A 180 -22.80 18.46 3.99
C LYS A 180 -23.48 19.35 5.01
N ALA A 181 -24.61 18.94 5.58
CA ALA A 181 -25.27 19.69 6.64
C ALA A 181 -24.38 19.80 7.89
N GLN A 182 -23.67 18.73 8.28
CA GLN A 182 -22.72 18.76 9.39
C GLN A 182 -21.55 19.71 9.13
N ILE A 183 -20.97 19.66 7.93
CA ILE A 183 -19.89 20.56 7.50
C ILE A 183 -20.34 22.03 7.52
N ASN A 184 -21.55 22.31 7.03
CA ASN A 184 -22.12 23.65 7.01
C ASN A 184 -22.47 24.19 8.40
N ALA A 185 -22.63 23.31 9.39
CA ALA A 185 -22.89 23.68 10.78
C ALA A 185 -21.61 24.04 11.57
N LEU A 186 -20.41 23.73 11.06
CA LEU A 186 -19.14 24.01 11.75
C LEU A 186 -18.92 25.51 11.91
N SER A 187 -18.90 26.05 13.13
CA SER A 187 -18.39 27.41 13.38
C SER A 187 -16.87 27.39 13.57
N ALA A 188 -16.23 28.50 13.22
CA ALA A 188 -14.82 28.74 13.45
C ALA A 188 -14.71 29.79 14.57
N ASP A 189 -14.43 29.33 15.78
CA ASP A 189 -14.40 30.14 16.99
C ASP A 189 -13.47 29.52 18.05
N GLY A 190 -13.19 30.29 19.10
CA GLY A 190 -12.30 29.83 20.16
C GLY A 190 -10.84 29.70 19.70
N GLY A 191 -10.16 28.71 20.25
CA GLY A 191 -8.71 28.53 20.18
C GLY A 191 -7.99 29.12 21.40
N GLY A 192 -6.78 28.64 21.63
CA GLY A 192 -5.89 29.09 22.70
C GLY A 192 -4.71 29.89 22.14
N ASP A 193 -3.56 29.24 22.06
CA ASP A 193 -2.36 29.76 21.41
C ASP A 193 -2.29 29.37 19.93
N PHE A 194 -1.31 29.93 19.20
CA PHE A 194 -1.27 29.80 17.74
C PHE A 194 -1.12 28.35 17.21
N PRO A 195 -0.36 27.44 17.85
CA PRO A 195 -0.34 26.04 17.43
C PRO A 195 -1.60 25.28 17.87
N GLU A 196 -2.07 24.36 17.02
CA GLU A 196 -3.36 23.67 17.18
C GLU A 196 -3.21 22.15 17.31
N MET A 197 -4.25 21.45 17.78
CA MET A 197 -4.23 19.99 18.04
C MET A 197 -4.45 19.13 16.77
N SER A 198 -3.77 19.48 15.68
CA SER A 198 -4.01 18.89 14.35
C SER A 198 -3.60 17.42 14.26
N LEU A 199 -2.54 16.98 14.95
CA LEU A 199 -2.13 15.56 14.93
C LEU A 199 -3.05 14.68 15.77
N SER A 200 -3.64 15.22 16.83
CA SER A 200 -4.66 14.54 17.64
C SER A 200 -5.94 14.34 16.83
N GLY A 201 -6.40 15.39 16.12
CA GLY A 201 -7.50 15.28 15.16
C GLY A 201 -7.22 14.23 14.07
N LEU A 202 -6.02 14.24 13.51
CA LEU A 202 -5.60 13.26 12.51
C LEU A 202 -5.52 11.83 13.07
N GLN A 203 -5.05 11.65 14.31
CA GLN A 203 -5.02 10.36 14.99
C GLN A 203 -6.44 9.80 15.17
N VAL A 204 -7.40 10.63 15.57
CA VAL A 204 -8.82 10.24 15.70
C VAL A 204 -9.36 9.79 14.34
N ALA A 205 -9.05 10.53 13.27
CA ALA A 205 -9.43 10.13 11.91
C ALA A 205 -8.82 8.79 11.49
N LEU A 206 -7.51 8.61 11.65
CA LEU A 206 -6.79 7.38 11.28
C LEU A 206 -7.22 6.15 12.09
N THR A 207 -7.73 6.34 13.30
CA THR A 207 -8.22 5.25 14.15
C THR A 207 -9.69 4.91 13.90
N GLY A 208 -10.51 5.90 13.50
CA GLY A 208 -11.93 5.69 13.18
C GLY A 208 -12.22 5.35 11.71
N ALA A 209 -11.30 5.66 10.80
CA ALA A 209 -11.42 5.33 9.39
C ALA A 209 -11.00 3.88 9.09
N PRO A 210 -11.67 3.20 8.14
CA PRO A 210 -11.20 1.89 7.67
C PRO A 210 -9.85 2.03 6.94
N PRO A 211 -9.09 0.93 6.80
CA PRO A 211 -7.85 0.93 6.01
C PRO A 211 -8.07 1.44 4.58
N SER A 212 -7.02 2.04 4.01
CA SER A 212 -6.99 2.60 2.66
C SER A 212 -8.01 3.74 2.44
N SER A 213 -8.33 4.48 3.49
CA SER A 213 -9.17 5.68 3.41
C SER A 213 -8.41 6.90 2.90
N GLU A 214 -9.15 7.89 2.42
CA GLU A 214 -8.62 9.17 1.97
C GLU A 214 -8.98 10.24 3.00
N ILE A 215 -7.96 10.91 3.52
CA ILE A 215 -8.09 11.87 4.61
C ILE A 215 -7.61 13.23 4.14
N PHE A 216 -8.44 14.26 4.29
CA PHE A 216 -8.10 15.64 4.01
C PHE A 216 -8.05 16.43 5.31
N LEU A 217 -6.91 17.06 5.59
CA LEU A 217 -6.72 17.92 6.74
C LEU A 217 -6.64 19.39 6.31
N PHE A 218 -7.42 20.25 6.95
CA PHE A 218 -7.44 21.70 6.70
C PHE A 218 -7.02 22.43 7.98
N THR A 219 -6.02 23.32 7.87
CA THR A 219 -5.50 24.12 9.00
C THR A 219 -4.80 25.39 8.50
N ASP A 220 -4.83 26.46 9.29
CA ASP A 220 -4.01 27.65 9.10
C ASP A 220 -2.85 27.76 10.12
N ALA A 221 -2.69 26.74 10.96
CA ALA A 221 -1.78 26.76 12.10
C ALA A 221 -0.79 25.56 12.15
N PRO A 222 0.37 25.76 12.82
CA PRO A 222 1.30 24.68 13.12
C PRO A 222 0.69 23.67 14.10
N ALA A 223 1.17 22.43 14.09
CA ALA A 223 0.76 21.42 15.05
C ALA A 223 1.39 21.68 16.43
N LYS A 224 0.57 21.71 17.49
CA LYS A 224 1.03 21.78 18.89
C LYS A 224 1.58 20.45 19.39
N ASP A 225 0.97 19.36 18.94
CA ASP A 225 1.10 18.01 19.46
C ASP A 225 2.15 17.17 18.70
N LEU A 226 3.30 17.79 18.42
CA LEU A 226 4.42 17.21 17.65
C LEU A 226 4.91 15.85 18.17
N ASN A 227 4.73 15.59 19.47
CA ASN A 227 5.05 14.30 20.08
C ASN A 227 4.26 13.12 19.47
N LEU A 228 3.13 13.37 18.79
CA LEU A 228 2.32 12.36 18.13
C LEU A 228 2.81 11.97 16.74
N MET A 229 3.79 12.68 16.17
CA MET A 229 4.27 12.46 14.80
C MET A 229 4.62 10.98 14.52
N GLY A 230 5.41 10.34 15.39
CA GLY A 230 5.76 8.92 15.23
C GLY A 230 4.54 7.99 15.29
N THR A 231 3.55 8.31 16.13
CA THR A 231 2.29 7.56 16.22
C THR A 231 1.46 7.71 14.94
N VAL A 232 1.36 8.93 14.42
CA VAL A 232 0.63 9.22 13.17
C VAL A 232 1.27 8.51 11.98
N ILE A 233 2.61 8.53 11.86
CA ILE A 233 3.34 7.80 10.82
C ILE A 233 3.03 6.29 10.90
N ALA A 234 3.13 5.70 12.09
CA ALA A 234 2.82 4.28 12.28
C ALA A 234 1.36 3.95 11.93
N LEU A 235 0.41 4.85 12.22
CA LEU A 235 -1.00 4.68 11.86
C LEU A 235 -1.22 4.79 10.34
N ILE A 236 -0.56 5.74 9.67
CA ILE A 236 -0.58 5.88 8.21
C ILE A 236 -0.05 4.60 7.56
N GLU A 237 1.12 4.12 7.99
CA GLU A 237 1.75 2.92 7.45
C GLU A 237 0.91 1.66 7.68
N ARG A 238 0.26 1.55 8.83
CA ARG A 238 -0.60 0.41 9.19
C ARG A 238 -1.91 0.41 8.43
N THR A 239 -2.56 1.57 8.33
CA THR A 239 -3.87 1.69 7.67
C THR A 239 -3.75 1.81 6.16
N LYS A 240 -2.58 2.17 5.63
CA LYS A 240 -2.38 2.51 4.21
C LYS A 240 -3.32 3.62 3.73
N SER A 241 -3.72 4.49 4.64
CA SER A 241 -4.55 5.66 4.32
C SER A 241 -3.69 6.75 3.69
N VAL A 242 -4.28 7.49 2.75
CA VAL A 242 -3.63 8.62 2.07
C VAL A 242 -4.07 9.90 2.76
N VAL A 243 -3.12 10.74 3.19
CA VAL A 243 -3.40 11.97 3.93
C VAL A 243 -2.92 13.17 3.13
N SER A 244 -3.86 14.05 2.75
CA SER A 244 -3.57 15.30 2.06
C SER A 244 -3.85 16.49 2.98
N PHE A 245 -2.94 17.45 3.00
CA PHE A 245 -2.99 18.62 3.87
C PHE A 245 -3.23 19.87 3.04
N PHE A 246 -4.11 20.74 3.51
CA PHE A 246 -4.38 22.06 2.96
C PHE A 246 -4.04 23.11 4.01
N LEU A 247 -3.01 23.90 3.72
CA LEU A 247 -2.43 24.88 4.64
C LEU A 247 -2.70 26.29 4.14
N THR A 248 -3.44 27.11 4.90
CA THR A 248 -3.81 28.48 4.49
C THR A 248 -3.05 29.61 5.19
N GLY A 249 -2.41 29.33 6.33
CA GLY A 249 -1.80 30.35 7.21
C GLY A 249 -0.45 30.95 6.81
N SER A 250 0.07 30.65 5.62
CA SER A 250 1.44 30.99 5.21
C SER A 250 1.57 32.08 4.15
N LEU A 251 0.51 32.38 3.38
CA LEU A 251 0.59 33.19 2.15
C LEU A 251 -0.14 34.55 2.19
N GLY A 252 -0.17 35.21 3.35
CA GLY A 252 -0.67 36.59 3.47
C GLY A 252 0.38 37.65 3.09
N LEU A 253 0.55 37.98 1.80
CA LEU A 253 1.29 39.17 1.37
C LEU A 253 0.57 40.44 1.88
N ARG A 254 1.09 41.11 2.92
CA ARG A 254 0.64 42.47 3.25
C ARG A 254 1.15 43.43 2.18
N ARG A 255 0.22 43.93 1.36
CA ARG A 255 0.35 45.22 0.67
C ARG A 255 0.69 46.25 1.76
N ARG A 256 1.97 46.67 1.84
CA ARG A 256 2.38 47.81 2.68
C ARG A 256 1.66 49.06 2.17
N ARG A 257 0.48 49.37 2.71
CA ARG A 257 0.00 50.75 2.72
C ARG A 257 0.63 51.41 3.94
N ALA A 258 1.72 52.13 3.67
CA ALA A 258 2.20 53.16 4.58
C ALA A 258 1.11 54.24 4.65
N SER A 259 0.33 54.24 5.73
CA SER A 259 -0.44 55.41 6.16
C SER A 259 -0.76 55.23 7.64
N ASP A 260 0.03 55.95 8.42
CA ASP A 260 -0.29 56.70 9.63
C ASP A 260 -1.50 56.34 10.51
N GLN A 261 -1.24 56.41 11.82
CA GLN A 261 -2.13 56.44 12.99
C GLN A 261 -2.78 55.12 13.48
N GLY A 262 -2.11 54.54 14.47
CA GLY A 262 -2.68 54.26 15.79
C GLY A 262 -3.96 53.43 15.86
N GLN A 263 -3.81 52.10 15.85
CA GLN A 263 -4.66 51.14 16.57
C GLN A 263 -3.93 49.78 16.60
N GLY A 264 -3.98 49.09 17.75
CA GLY A 264 -3.19 47.90 18.05
C GLY A 264 -3.24 46.85 16.93
N GLN A 265 -2.10 46.61 16.29
CA GLN A 265 -1.99 45.52 15.32
C GLN A 265 -1.95 44.20 16.08
N VAL A 266 -3.05 43.46 16.05
CA VAL A 266 -3.05 42.02 16.34
C VAL A 266 -2.07 41.39 15.34
N GLN A 267 -0.93 40.93 15.85
CA GLN A 267 -0.01 40.09 15.09
C GLN A 267 -0.71 38.75 14.92
N HIS A 268 -1.34 38.51 13.77
CA HIS A 268 -1.67 37.14 13.39
C HIS A 268 -0.33 36.42 13.18
N SER A 269 0.01 35.55 14.13
CA SER A 269 1.10 34.60 13.98
C SER A 269 0.89 33.81 12.68
N ARG A 270 1.98 33.48 12.00
CA ARG A 270 1.95 32.81 10.70
C ARG A 270 2.76 31.55 10.77
N MET A 271 2.33 30.53 10.04
CA MET A 271 3.13 29.34 9.84
C MET A 271 4.43 29.72 9.12
N VAL A 272 5.56 29.28 9.67
CA VAL A 272 6.87 29.39 9.04
C VAL A 272 7.13 28.12 8.21
N GLU A 273 8.08 28.16 7.29
CA GLU A 273 8.44 27.01 6.43
C GLU A 273 8.77 25.73 7.22
N SER A 274 9.34 25.85 8.42
CA SER A 274 9.59 24.70 9.30
C SER A 274 8.30 24.01 9.75
N ASP A 275 7.22 24.78 9.90
CA ASP A 275 5.94 24.27 10.37
C ASP A 275 5.20 23.53 9.26
N SER A 276 5.31 24.00 8.01
CA SER A 276 4.79 23.28 6.84
C SER A 276 5.58 22.00 6.55
N GLN A 277 6.86 21.94 6.91
CA GLN A 277 7.70 20.77 6.66
C GLN A 277 7.19 19.48 7.34
N LEU A 278 6.64 19.59 8.55
CA LEU A 278 5.99 18.47 9.23
C LEU A 278 4.85 17.88 8.38
N TYR A 279 3.95 18.72 7.90
CA TYR A 279 2.81 18.29 7.09
C TYR A 279 3.26 17.74 5.74
N MET A 280 4.32 18.31 5.14
CA MET A 280 4.94 17.76 3.93
C MET A 280 5.46 16.34 4.17
N GLU A 281 6.19 16.09 5.26
CA GLU A 281 6.73 14.77 5.59
C GLU A 281 5.61 13.73 5.79
N LEU A 282 4.56 14.08 6.54
CA LEU A 282 3.41 13.18 6.76
C LEU A 282 2.67 12.88 5.45
N SER A 283 2.50 13.88 4.58
CA SER A 283 1.87 13.69 3.28
C SER A 283 2.68 12.71 2.42
N GLN A 284 4.01 12.87 2.38
CA GLN A 284 4.91 11.99 1.64
C GLN A 284 4.90 10.55 2.17
N ALA A 285 4.90 10.37 3.49
CA ALA A 285 4.82 9.04 4.11
C ALA A 285 3.52 8.30 3.76
N SER A 286 2.43 9.03 3.52
CA SER A 286 1.13 8.47 3.15
C SER A 286 0.91 8.33 1.63
N GLY A 287 1.79 8.91 0.80
CA GLY A 287 1.57 9.07 -0.64
C GLY A 287 0.55 10.16 -1.00
N GLY A 288 0.18 11.02 -0.04
CA GLY A 288 -0.67 12.18 -0.23
C GLY A 288 0.11 13.45 -0.59
N GLN A 289 -0.56 14.60 -0.51
CA GLN A 289 0.02 15.90 -0.88
C GLN A 289 -0.20 16.93 0.22
N ALA A 290 0.82 17.73 0.53
CA ALA A 290 0.66 18.94 1.33
C ALA A 290 0.65 20.15 0.39
N ILE A 291 -0.47 20.86 0.36
CA ILE A 291 -0.67 22.01 -0.48
C ILE A 291 -0.80 23.25 0.38
N GLN A 292 0.04 24.22 0.07
CA GLN A 292 0.02 25.53 0.67
C GLN A 292 -0.68 26.51 -0.28
N VAL A 293 -1.81 27.06 0.14
CA VAL A 293 -2.67 27.88 -0.73
C VAL A 293 -3.31 29.03 0.02
N THR A 294 -3.64 30.09 -0.70
CA THR A 294 -4.55 31.10 -0.16
C THR A 294 -6.00 30.60 -0.17
N LYS A 295 -6.85 31.21 0.66
CA LYS A 295 -8.30 31.01 0.66
C LYS A 295 -8.93 30.94 -0.73
N THR A 296 -8.53 31.87 -1.62
CA THR A 296 -9.08 31.98 -2.98
C THR A 296 -8.61 30.90 -3.94
N GLU A 297 -7.54 30.19 -3.58
CA GLU A 297 -6.93 29.13 -4.39
C GLU A 297 -7.28 27.73 -3.89
N LEU A 298 -7.83 27.62 -2.68
CA LEU A 298 -8.22 26.35 -2.06
C LEU A 298 -9.13 25.48 -2.96
N PRO A 299 -10.19 26.00 -3.61
CA PRO A 299 -11.00 25.19 -4.53
C PRO A 299 -10.21 24.68 -5.76
N LYS A 300 -9.26 25.48 -6.27
CA LYS A 300 -8.44 25.13 -7.43
C LYS A 300 -7.36 24.10 -7.10
N ALA A 301 -6.74 24.20 -5.92
CA ALA A 301 -5.79 23.19 -5.47
C ALA A 301 -6.47 21.84 -5.23
N THR A 302 -7.70 21.87 -4.76
CA THR A 302 -8.45 20.66 -4.48
C THR A 302 -8.79 19.89 -5.75
N SER A 303 -9.12 20.57 -6.86
CA SER A 303 -9.37 19.87 -8.12
C SER A 303 -8.15 19.07 -8.60
N ILE A 304 -6.93 19.54 -8.31
CA ILE A 304 -5.69 18.81 -8.64
C ILE A 304 -5.61 17.48 -7.87
N ILE A 305 -5.91 17.50 -6.56
CA ILE A 305 -5.88 16.28 -5.75
C ILE A 305 -7.02 15.33 -6.15
N VAL A 306 -8.23 15.85 -6.36
CA VAL A 306 -9.39 15.04 -6.79
C VAL A 306 -9.12 14.37 -8.14
N GLU A 307 -8.59 15.10 -9.12
CA GLU A 307 -8.22 14.52 -10.42
C GLU A 307 -7.12 13.46 -10.27
N SER A 308 -6.13 13.70 -9.41
CA SER A 308 -5.04 12.73 -9.16
C SER A 308 -5.46 11.50 -8.33
N SER A 309 -6.54 11.61 -7.55
CA SER A 309 -7.09 10.53 -6.70
C SER A 309 -8.23 9.77 -7.37
N SER A 310 -8.76 10.27 -8.50
CA SER A 310 -9.74 9.55 -9.32
C SER A 310 -9.15 8.23 -9.81
N SER A 311 -9.92 7.15 -9.72
CA SER A 311 -9.40 5.83 -10.09
C SER A 311 -9.21 5.75 -11.60
N SER A 312 -8.00 6.10 -12.06
CA SER A 312 -7.61 5.83 -13.44
C SER A 312 -7.81 4.34 -13.71
N LEU A 313 -8.55 4.04 -14.79
CA LEU A 313 -8.82 2.68 -15.24
C LEU A 313 -7.49 1.96 -15.44
N VAL A 314 -7.04 1.19 -14.44
CA VAL A 314 -6.06 0.14 -14.69
C VAL A 314 -6.81 -0.93 -15.45
N THR A 315 -6.64 -0.94 -16.76
CA THR A 315 -7.00 -2.08 -17.61
C THR A 315 -6.10 -3.22 -17.16
N LEU A 316 -6.59 -4.06 -16.25
CA LEU A 316 -6.06 -5.39 -16.09
C LEU A 316 -6.36 -6.09 -17.41
N THR A 317 -5.37 -6.15 -18.30
CA THR A 317 -5.47 -7.00 -19.49
C THR A 317 -5.93 -8.36 -19.02
N PRO A 318 -6.99 -8.94 -19.61
CA PRO A 318 -7.41 -10.26 -19.21
C PRO A 318 -6.19 -11.16 -19.40
N ILE A 319 -5.68 -11.73 -18.31
CA ILE A 319 -4.79 -12.88 -18.39
C ILE A 319 -5.64 -13.89 -19.15
N VAL A 320 -5.31 -14.09 -20.42
CA VAL A 320 -5.95 -15.09 -21.27
C VAL A 320 -5.97 -16.35 -20.42
N ASN A 321 -7.15 -16.93 -20.23
CA ASN A 321 -7.33 -18.19 -19.52
C ASN A 321 -6.43 -19.24 -20.18
N ILE A 322 -5.19 -19.34 -19.73
CA ILE A 322 -4.32 -20.47 -20.01
C ILE A 322 -4.89 -21.55 -19.09
N ARG A 323 -5.95 -22.21 -19.55
CA ARG A 323 -6.31 -23.53 -19.02
C ARG A 323 -5.15 -24.45 -19.39
N VAL A 324 -4.19 -24.57 -18.47
CA VAL A 324 -3.26 -25.68 -18.49
C VAL A 324 -4.07 -26.92 -18.11
N THR A 325 -4.66 -27.57 -19.11
CA THR A 325 -5.16 -28.93 -18.96
C THR A 325 -3.94 -29.83 -18.79
N LEU A 326 -3.71 -30.28 -17.56
CA LEU A 326 -2.75 -31.34 -17.29
C LEU A 326 -3.19 -32.59 -18.09
N GLY A 327 -2.27 -33.22 -18.81
CA GLY A 327 -2.58 -34.46 -19.55
C GLY A 327 -3.08 -35.57 -18.61
N PRO A 328 -3.74 -36.62 -19.13
CA PRO A 328 -4.33 -37.71 -18.33
C PRO A 328 -3.34 -38.40 -17.37
N GLN A 329 -2.04 -38.35 -17.66
CA GLN A 329 -0.96 -38.77 -16.74
C GLN A 329 -0.80 -37.93 -15.45
N CYS A 330 -1.61 -36.90 -15.27
CA CYS A 330 -1.57 -35.96 -14.15
C CYS A 330 -2.91 -35.85 -13.39
N GLU A 331 -3.87 -36.75 -13.65
CA GLU A 331 -5.04 -36.93 -12.77
C GLU A 331 -4.60 -37.45 -11.38
N GLY A 332 -5.04 -36.78 -10.31
CA GLY A 332 -4.74 -37.15 -8.91
C GLY A 332 -3.59 -36.40 -8.23
N TRP A 333 -2.99 -35.39 -8.88
CA TRP A 333 -2.00 -34.51 -8.23
C TRP A 333 -2.70 -33.38 -7.47
N ASP A 334 -2.33 -33.14 -6.20
CA ASP A 334 -2.68 -31.89 -5.52
C ASP A 334 -1.92 -30.74 -6.20
N LYS A 335 -2.67 -29.82 -6.80
CA LYS A 335 -2.15 -28.71 -7.60
C LYS A 335 -1.22 -27.79 -6.82
N ARG A 336 -1.33 -27.79 -5.48
CA ARG A 336 -0.44 -27.06 -4.55
C ARG A 336 0.97 -27.63 -4.44
N VAL A 337 1.21 -28.87 -4.89
CA VAL A 337 2.48 -29.60 -4.72
C VAL A 337 3.41 -29.44 -5.94
N LEU A 338 2.96 -28.80 -7.03
CA LEU A 338 3.71 -28.68 -8.28
C LEU A 338 4.91 -27.71 -8.22
N ILE A 339 5.12 -26.99 -7.11
CA ILE A 339 6.20 -26.00 -6.93
C ILE A 339 7.58 -26.65 -6.70
N SER A 340 7.70 -27.99 -6.73
CA SER A 340 8.96 -28.68 -6.42
C SER A 340 9.34 -29.75 -7.45
N HIS A 341 10.10 -29.30 -8.45
CA HIS A 341 11.06 -30.06 -9.26
C HIS A 341 10.60 -31.27 -10.13
N ASN A 342 11.26 -31.35 -11.29
CA ASN A 342 11.50 -32.49 -12.19
C ASN A 342 10.33 -33.35 -12.68
N SER A 343 9.09 -32.98 -12.40
CA SER A 343 7.90 -33.69 -12.93
C SER A 343 7.53 -33.30 -14.38
N LEU A 344 8.21 -32.29 -14.94
CA LEU A 344 7.93 -31.74 -16.27
C LEU A 344 8.21 -32.70 -17.42
N HIS A 345 9.14 -33.65 -17.27
CA HIS A 345 9.45 -34.61 -18.34
C HIS A 345 8.32 -35.59 -18.66
N LYS A 346 7.29 -35.73 -17.80
CA LYS A 346 6.13 -36.61 -18.04
C LYS A 346 4.82 -35.87 -18.28
N CYS A 347 4.70 -34.60 -17.85
CA CYS A 347 3.46 -33.82 -17.98
C CYS A 347 3.51 -32.78 -19.13
N GLY A 348 4.44 -32.94 -20.09
CA GLY A 348 4.60 -32.02 -21.21
C GLY A 348 3.93 -32.51 -22.50
N THR A 349 2.84 -31.85 -22.92
CA THR A 349 2.58 -31.58 -24.34
C THR A 349 1.69 -30.34 -24.45
N ILE A 350 2.26 -29.16 -24.71
CA ILE A 350 1.61 -28.11 -25.50
C ILE A 350 2.70 -27.38 -26.31
N LEU A 351 2.98 -27.91 -27.51
CA LEU A 351 3.41 -27.11 -28.65
C LEU A 351 2.26 -27.19 -29.67
N ASN A 352 1.94 -26.06 -30.29
CA ASN A 352 0.91 -25.81 -31.30
C ASN A 352 -0.45 -25.30 -30.78
N LYS A 353 -0.46 -24.04 -30.32
CA LYS A 353 -1.55 -23.09 -30.66
C LYS A 353 -1.16 -21.61 -30.51
N VAL A 354 0.12 -21.27 -30.65
CA VAL A 354 0.59 -19.85 -30.64
C VAL A 354 0.73 -19.28 -32.06
N SER A 355 0.61 -20.08 -33.12
CA SER A 355 0.82 -19.60 -34.50
C SER A 355 -0.39 -18.94 -35.19
N ALA A 356 -1.45 -18.53 -34.47
CA ALA A 356 -2.65 -17.98 -35.12
C ALA A 356 -3.17 -16.65 -34.54
N LEU A 357 -2.43 -15.98 -33.66
CA LEU A 357 -2.84 -14.66 -33.12
C LEU A 357 -1.73 -13.60 -33.19
N VAL A 358 -0.68 -13.87 -33.97
CA VAL A 358 0.24 -12.85 -34.48
C VAL A 358 0.17 -12.92 -36.00
N GLN A 359 -0.90 -12.35 -36.55
CA GLN A 359 -0.94 -11.73 -37.87
C GLN A 359 -1.68 -10.40 -37.72
#